data_AF-A0A1I4ZML2-F1
#
_entry.id   AF-A0A1I4ZML2-F1
#
_cell.length_a   1.000
_cell.length_b   1.000
_cell.length_c   1.000
_cell.angle_alpha   90.00
_cell.angle_beta   90.00
_cell.angle_gamma   90.00
#
_symmetry.space_group_name_H-M   'P 1'
#
loop_
_entity.id
_entity.type
_entity.pdbx_description
1 polymer ?
#
loop_
_entity_poly.entity_id
_entity_poly.type
_entity_poly.pdbx_seq_one_letter_code
_entity_poly.pdbx_strand_id
1 'polypeptide(L)'
;MSAPAEQAAPYEPPRQSLGGQLVDAATILVLIFATLFVTTYIIGDEEETAGPQVQQVSELPVTPGEAVQYQKMIDTGTADLPTISSGVAANQPDEDKYAIDVWALVGTALLLAVYLGFVYSVSFREYREVIDERFGVRDEEESR
;
A
#
# COMPACT_ATOMS: atom_id res chain seq x y z
N MET A 1 28.50 -49.50 -30.46
CA MET A 1 29.31 -48.36 -29.98
C MET A 1 28.35 -47.35 -29.39
N SER A 2 28.17 -47.38 -28.07
CA SER A 2 27.30 -46.43 -27.36
C SER A 2 28.21 -45.40 -26.71
N ALA A 3 27.98 -44.11 -26.99
CA ALA A 3 28.73 -43.01 -26.39
C ALA A 3 28.41 -42.90 -24.89
N PRO A 4 29.38 -42.56 -24.02
CA PRO A 4 29.12 -42.33 -22.61
C PRO A 4 28.29 -41.06 -22.43
N ALA A 5 27.29 -41.13 -21.55
CA ALA A 5 26.48 -39.99 -21.15
C ALA A 5 27.35 -39.01 -20.34
N GLU A 6 27.59 -37.82 -20.89
CA GLU A 6 28.27 -36.73 -20.20
C GLU A 6 27.34 -36.20 -19.10
N GLN A 7 27.71 -36.44 -17.84
CA GLN A 7 26.98 -35.92 -16.69
C GLN A 7 27.25 -34.41 -16.60
N ALA A 8 26.26 -33.60 -16.96
CA ALA A 8 26.31 -32.16 -16.74
C ALA A 8 26.38 -31.90 -15.23
N ALA A 9 27.43 -31.19 -14.80
CA ALA A 9 27.64 -30.85 -13.40
C ALA A 9 26.43 -30.08 -12.84
N PRO A 10 26.00 -30.34 -11.60
CA PRO A 10 24.87 -29.65 -10.99
C PRO A 10 25.09 -28.14 -10.96
N TYR A 11 24.13 -27.36 -11.47
CA TYR A 11 24.17 -25.90 -11.39
C TYR A 11 24.05 -25.45 -9.93
N GLU A 12 25.05 -24.72 -9.46
CA GLU A 12 25.03 -24.13 -8.12
C GLU A 12 24.73 -22.63 -8.23
N PRO A 13 23.59 -22.16 -7.71
CA PRO A 13 23.22 -20.75 -7.82
C PRO A 13 24.14 -19.86 -6.97
N PRO A 14 24.48 -18.65 -7.46
CA PRO A 14 25.33 -17.72 -6.73
C PRO A 14 24.63 -17.28 -5.45
N ARG A 15 25.23 -17.60 -4.29
CA ARG A 15 24.71 -17.19 -2.99
C ARG A 15 25.06 -15.73 -2.73
N GLN A 16 24.13 -14.83 -3.02
CA GLN A 16 24.27 -13.42 -2.68
C GLN A 16 24.25 -13.24 -1.17
N SER A 17 25.15 -12.42 -0.64
CA SER A 17 25.20 -12.17 0.80
C SER A 17 23.99 -11.37 1.27
N LEU A 18 23.38 -11.81 2.37
CA LEU A 18 22.23 -11.17 3.01
C LEU A 18 22.50 -9.68 3.34
N GLY A 19 23.75 -9.35 3.70
CA GLY A 19 24.16 -7.97 3.99
C GLY A 19 24.13 -7.07 2.76
N GLY A 20 24.57 -7.55 1.59
CA GLY A 20 24.54 -6.77 0.35
C GLY A 20 23.12 -6.44 -0.10
N GLN A 21 22.18 -7.39 0.08
CA GLN A 21 20.78 -7.18 -0.28
C GLN A 21 20.08 -6.20 0.66
N LEU A 22 20.43 -6.19 1.96
CA LEU A 22 19.88 -5.24 2.93
C LEU A 22 20.31 -3.80 2.63
N VAL A 23 21.59 -3.60 2.28
CA VAL A 23 22.13 -2.27 1.96
C VAL A 23 21.50 -1.72 0.69
N ASP A 24 21.33 -2.55 -0.35
CA ASP A 24 20.68 -2.15 -1.60
C ASP A 24 19.22 -1.73 -1.37
N ALA A 25 18.45 -2.57 -0.65
CA ALA A 25 17.06 -2.27 -0.30
C ALA A 25 16.92 -1.00 0.55
N ALA A 26 17.79 -0.81 1.54
CA ALA A 26 17.79 0.39 2.38
C ALA A 26 18.13 1.65 1.55
N THR A 27 19.05 1.55 0.60
CA THR A 27 19.46 2.67 -0.26
C THR A 27 18.31 3.12 -1.17
N ILE A 28 17.61 2.17 -1.80
CA ILE A 28 16.43 2.47 -2.62
C ILE A 28 15.30 3.08 -1.77
N LEU A 29 15.07 2.57 -0.56
CA LEU A 29 14.06 3.10 0.35
C LEU A 29 14.31 4.58 0.70
N VAL A 30 15.56 4.93 1.01
CA VAL A 30 15.95 6.32 1.34
C VAL A 30 15.78 7.24 0.14
N LEU A 31 16.14 6.80 -1.07
CA LEU A 31 15.98 7.59 -2.29
C LEU A 31 14.51 7.85 -2.60
N ILE A 32 13.64 6.85 -2.46
CA ILE A 32 12.19 7.01 -2.63
C ILE A 32 11.63 8.00 -1.61
N PHE A 33 12.02 7.86 -0.34
CA PHE A 33 11.60 8.78 0.73
C PHE A 33 12.01 10.24 0.42
N ALA A 34 13.27 10.47 0.03
CA ALA A 34 13.76 11.81 -0.29
C ALA A 34 13.02 12.44 -1.49
N THR A 35 12.74 11.64 -2.52
CA THR A 35 12.03 12.11 -3.72
C THR A 35 10.59 12.50 -3.39
N LEU A 36 9.90 11.69 -2.58
CA LEU A 36 8.54 11.99 -2.10
C LEU A 36 8.53 13.24 -1.20
N PHE A 37 9.48 13.34 -0.26
CA PHE A 37 9.57 14.47 0.67
C PHE A 37 9.73 15.81 -0.05
N VAL A 38 10.64 15.90 -1.02
CA VAL A 38 10.88 17.13 -1.78
C VAL A 38 9.65 17.52 -2.59
N THR A 39 9.04 16.55 -3.29
CA THR A 39 7.89 16.82 -4.14
C THR A 39 6.68 17.30 -3.31
N THR A 40 6.46 16.69 -2.16
CA THR A 40 5.32 17.04 -1.30
C THR A 40 5.51 18.37 -0.57
N TYR A 41 6.66 18.60 0.06
CA TYR A 41 6.80 19.69 1.02
C TYR A 41 7.53 20.94 0.51
N ILE A 42 8.23 20.83 -0.63
CA ILE A 42 8.94 21.99 -1.20
C ILE A 42 8.15 22.58 -2.39
N ILE A 43 7.28 21.79 -3.03
CA ILE A 43 6.61 22.20 -4.28
C ILE A 43 5.10 22.42 -4.08
N GLY A 44 4.46 21.82 -3.07
CA GLY A 44 3.00 21.76 -2.93
C GLY A 44 2.35 22.73 -1.92
N ASP A 45 2.78 23.98 -1.85
CA ASP A 45 2.19 24.98 -0.94
C ASP A 45 1.24 25.91 -1.72
N GLU A 46 -0.05 25.56 -1.81
CA GLU A 46 -1.09 26.46 -2.33
C GLU A 46 -2.26 26.56 -1.33
N GLU A 47 -2.47 27.77 -0.80
CA GLU A 47 -3.48 28.07 0.22
C GLU A 47 -4.91 28.10 -0.33
N GLU A 48 -5.83 27.44 0.38
CA GLU A 48 -7.24 27.30 0.01
C GLU A 48 -8.07 28.55 0.41
N THR A 49 -8.59 29.29 -0.57
CA THR A 49 -9.49 30.43 -0.36
C THR A 49 -10.96 30.07 -0.62
N ALA A 50 -11.83 30.38 0.34
CA ALA A 50 -13.28 30.16 0.26
C ALA A 50 -13.94 30.79 -0.98
N GLY A 51 -14.66 29.97 -1.76
CA GLY A 51 -15.28 30.34 -3.04
C GLY A 51 -16.68 30.99 -2.98
N PRO A 52 -17.21 31.43 -4.15
CA PRO A 52 -18.38 32.32 -4.27
C PRO A 52 -19.73 31.61 -4.05
N GLN A 53 -20.76 32.38 -3.66
CA GLN A 53 -22.14 31.91 -3.43
C GLN A 53 -22.86 31.64 -4.77
N VAL A 54 -23.31 30.40 -5.00
CA VAL A 54 -24.03 29.96 -6.21
C VAL A 54 -25.53 30.29 -6.11
N GLN A 55 -26.14 30.86 -7.16
CA GLN A 55 -27.56 31.29 -7.18
C GLN A 55 -28.49 30.34 -7.95
N GLN A 56 -28.00 29.50 -8.86
CA GLN A 56 -28.83 28.60 -9.68
C GLN A 56 -28.18 27.23 -9.94
N VAL A 57 -29.00 26.19 -10.20
CA VAL A 57 -28.50 24.83 -10.50
C VAL A 57 -27.62 24.80 -11.75
N SER A 58 -27.91 25.64 -12.75
CA SER A 58 -27.13 25.75 -13.99
C SER A 58 -25.73 26.33 -13.81
N GLU A 59 -25.45 26.93 -12.65
CA GLU A 59 -24.13 27.47 -12.30
C GLU A 59 -23.27 26.42 -11.58
N LEU A 60 -23.86 25.28 -11.19
CA LEU A 60 -23.13 24.17 -10.60
C LEU A 60 -22.30 23.45 -11.68
N PRO A 61 -21.11 22.92 -11.30
CA PRO A 61 -20.26 22.13 -12.19
C PRO A 61 -20.81 20.71 -12.38
N VAL A 62 -22.00 20.61 -12.97
CA VAL A 62 -22.74 19.36 -13.24
C VAL A 62 -23.06 19.24 -14.73
N THR A 63 -23.34 18.03 -15.19
CA THR A 63 -23.74 17.84 -16.59
C THR A 63 -25.12 18.42 -16.88
N PRO A 64 -25.45 18.75 -18.15
CA PRO A 64 -26.77 19.27 -18.50
C PRO A 64 -27.92 18.33 -18.12
N GLY A 65 -27.70 17.01 -18.19
CA GLY A 65 -28.70 16.02 -17.79
C GLY A 65 -28.93 15.95 -16.29
N GLU A 66 -27.89 16.17 -15.48
CA GLU A 66 -27.98 16.26 -14.02
C GLU A 66 -28.66 17.55 -13.58
N ALA A 67 -28.34 18.68 -14.21
CA ALA A 67 -28.96 19.97 -13.92
C ALA A 67 -30.50 19.92 -14.06
N VAL A 68 -31.01 19.26 -15.11
CA VAL A 68 -32.46 19.08 -15.30
C VAL A 68 -33.08 18.20 -14.22
N GLN A 69 -32.38 17.16 -13.78
CA GLN A 69 -32.86 16.28 -12.71
C GLN A 69 -32.92 17.01 -11.36
N TYR A 70 -31.89 17.77 -11.03
CA TYR A 70 -31.86 18.59 -9.82
C TYR A 70 -32.91 19.70 -9.83
N GLN A 71 -33.11 20.36 -10.98
CA GLN A 71 -34.18 21.34 -11.12
C GLN A 71 -35.55 20.69 -10.87
N LYS A 72 -35.79 19.49 -11.41
CA LYS A 72 -37.04 18.76 -11.17
C LYS A 72 -37.24 18.41 -9.69
N MET A 73 -36.17 18.07 -8.96
CA MET A 73 -36.25 17.81 -7.51
C MET A 73 -36.60 19.07 -6.71
N ILE A 74 -36.11 20.24 -7.13
CA ILE A 74 -36.48 21.54 -6.54
C ILE A 74 -37.94 21.85 -6.84
N ASP A 75 -38.37 21.68 -8.08
CA ASP A 75 -39.75 21.97 -8.51
C ASP A 75 -40.78 21.07 -7.79
N THR A 76 -40.41 19.82 -7.49
CA THR A 76 -41.28 18.90 -6.72
C THR A 76 -41.19 19.11 -5.20
N GLY A 77 -40.34 20.03 -4.73
CA GLY A 77 -40.11 20.28 -3.31
C GLY A 77 -39.38 19.14 -2.58
N THR A 78 -38.71 18.25 -3.32
CA THR A 78 -37.99 17.10 -2.76
C THR A 78 -36.63 17.51 -2.17
N ALA A 79 -35.97 18.52 -2.73
CA ALA A 79 -34.70 19.07 -2.26
C ALA A 79 -34.63 20.57 -2.57
N ASP A 80 -33.83 21.31 -1.81
CA ASP A 80 -33.56 22.73 -2.02
C ASP A 80 -32.19 22.96 -2.68
N LEU A 81 -32.01 24.14 -3.29
CA LEU A 81 -30.77 24.51 -3.97
C LEU A 81 -29.54 24.48 -3.05
N PRO A 82 -29.57 24.99 -1.80
CA PRO A 82 -28.46 24.84 -0.86
C PRO A 82 -28.05 23.39 -0.63
N THR A 83 -29.01 22.49 -0.36
CA THR A 83 -28.73 21.06 -0.17
C THR A 83 -28.06 20.45 -1.40
N ILE A 84 -28.58 20.70 -2.60
CA ILE A 84 -28.00 20.18 -3.85
C ILE A 84 -26.59 20.77 -4.07
N SER A 85 -26.40 22.07 -3.87
CA SER A 85 -25.11 22.74 -4.06
C SER A 85 -24.03 22.18 -3.14
N SER A 86 -24.36 21.95 -1.86
CA SER A 86 -23.44 21.33 -0.90
C SER A 86 -23.13 19.88 -1.26
N GLY A 87 -24.11 19.13 -1.76
CA GLY A 87 -23.94 17.76 -2.20
C GLY A 87 -23.02 17.66 -3.42
N VAL A 88 -23.18 18.56 -4.40
CA VAL A 88 -22.31 18.64 -5.58
C VAL A 88 -20.89 19.06 -5.18
N ALA A 89 -20.75 20.10 -4.35
CA ALA A 89 -19.45 20.54 -3.86
C ALA A 89 -18.73 19.42 -3.08
N ALA A 90 -19.42 18.75 -2.16
CA ALA A 90 -18.88 17.62 -1.41
C ALA A 90 -18.58 16.39 -2.27
N ASN A 91 -19.09 16.29 -3.50
CA ASN A 91 -18.86 15.18 -4.42
C ASN A 91 -17.96 15.52 -5.60
N GLN A 92 -17.46 16.75 -5.70
CA GLN A 92 -16.50 17.11 -6.74
C GLN A 92 -15.24 16.23 -6.66
N PRO A 93 -14.68 15.83 -7.82
CA PRO A 93 -13.35 15.23 -7.86
C PRO A 93 -12.36 16.32 -7.44
N ASP A 94 -11.79 16.13 -6.27
CA ASP A 94 -10.78 17.00 -5.69
C ASP A 94 -9.58 16.11 -5.36
N GLU A 95 -8.39 16.55 -5.74
CA GLU A 95 -7.13 15.81 -5.54
C GLU A 95 -6.82 15.67 -4.04
N ASP A 96 -7.34 16.57 -3.21
CA ASP A 96 -7.08 16.63 -1.76
C ASP A 96 -8.21 16.03 -0.90
N LYS A 97 -9.26 15.50 -1.54
CA LYS A 97 -10.47 15.02 -0.86
C LYS A 97 -10.25 13.88 0.12
N TYR A 98 -9.22 13.08 -0.13
CA TYR A 98 -8.84 11.94 0.69
C TYR A 98 -7.44 12.16 1.23
N ALA A 99 -7.35 12.90 2.34
CA ALA A 99 -6.12 13.02 3.10
C ALA A 99 -5.72 11.64 3.65
N ILE A 100 -4.71 11.03 3.05
CA ILE A 100 -4.14 9.79 3.57
C ILE A 100 -3.36 10.12 4.84
N ASP A 101 -3.90 9.72 5.99
CA ASP A 101 -3.18 9.82 7.26
C ASP A 101 -1.99 8.85 7.26
N VAL A 102 -0.80 9.41 7.03
CA VAL A 102 0.46 8.68 6.99
C VAL A 102 0.76 8.02 8.33
N TRP A 103 0.33 8.60 9.45
CA TRP A 103 0.53 7.98 10.76
C TRP A 103 -0.36 6.76 10.95
N ALA A 104 -1.61 6.81 10.51
CA ALA A 104 -2.50 5.65 10.49
C ALA A 104 -1.95 4.52 9.58
N LEU A 105 -1.38 4.89 8.43
CA LEU A 105 -0.74 3.94 7.51
C LEU A 105 0.50 3.29 8.17
N VAL A 106 1.38 4.09 8.76
CA VAL A 106 2.59 3.61 9.46
C VAL A 106 2.21 2.73 10.66
N GLY A 107 1.21 3.13 11.43
CA GLY A 107 0.70 2.34 12.56
C GLY A 107 0.18 0.97 12.11
N THR A 108 -0.56 0.94 11.00
CA THR A 108 -1.06 -0.31 10.41
C THR A 108 0.08 -1.20 9.93
N ALA A 109 1.06 -0.63 9.22
CA ALA A 109 2.24 -1.37 8.75
C ALA A 109 3.06 -1.95 9.92
N LEU A 110 3.23 -1.18 10.99
CA LEU A 110 3.95 -1.62 12.19
C LEU A 110 3.21 -2.75 12.92
N LEU A 111 1.89 -2.66 13.03
CA LEU A 111 1.06 -3.72 13.61
C LEU A 111 1.20 -5.02 12.81
N LEU A 112 1.16 -4.95 11.48
CA LEU A 112 1.37 -6.11 10.61
C LEU A 112 2.78 -6.69 10.78
N ALA A 113 3.81 -5.85 10.86
CA ALA A 113 5.18 -6.30 11.05
C ALA A 113 5.38 -7.01 12.39
N VAL A 114 4.80 -6.49 13.48
CA VAL A 114 4.85 -7.11 14.81
C VAL A 114 4.12 -8.46 14.79
N TYR A 115 2.91 -8.51 14.23
CA TYR A 115 2.15 -9.75 14.11
C TYR A 115 2.91 -10.81 13.30
N LEU A 116 3.44 -10.43 12.13
CA LEU A 116 4.17 -11.34 11.27
C LEU A 116 5.46 -11.85 11.94
N GLY A 117 6.18 -10.96 12.63
CA GLY A 117 7.37 -11.32 13.41
C GLY A 117 7.07 -12.30 14.55
N PHE A 118 5.94 -12.10 15.24
CA PHE A 118 5.45 -13.05 16.25
C PHE A 118 5.15 -14.42 15.65
N VAL A 119 4.35 -14.49 14.57
CA VAL A 119 4.01 -15.74 13.89
C VAL A 119 5.27 -16.47 13.43
N TYR A 120 6.22 -15.74 12.83
CA TYR A 120 7.48 -16.30 12.36
C TYR A 120 8.31 -16.88 13.50
N SER A 121 8.40 -16.16 14.63
CA SER A 121 9.18 -16.62 15.79
C SER A 121 8.60 -17.88 16.43
N VAL A 122 7.27 -17.96 16.56
CA VAL A 122 6.58 -19.15 17.07
C VAL A 122 6.74 -20.33 16.12
N SER A 123 6.56 -20.09 14.81
CA SER A 123 6.71 -21.14 13.80
C SER A 123 8.11 -21.76 13.77
N PHE A 124 9.16 -20.96 13.92
CA PHE A 124 10.54 -21.47 13.99
C PHE A 124 10.81 -22.38 15.19
N ARG A 125 10.12 -22.16 16.31
CA ARG A 125 10.27 -23.00 17.50
C ARG A 125 9.74 -24.41 17.20
N GLU A 126 8.52 -24.50 16.69
CA GLU A 126 7.90 -25.78 16.35
C GLU A 126 8.63 -26.50 15.20
N TYR A 127 9.10 -25.77 14.18
CA TYR A 127 9.87 -26.37 13.09
C TYR A 127 11.19 -27.00 13.56
N ARG A 128 11.90 -26.38 14.52
CA ARG A 128 13.11 -26.98 15.10
C ARG A 128 12.79 -28.25 15.87
N GLU A 129 11.74 -28.22 16.68
CA GLU A 129 11.33 -29.34 17.51
C GLU A 129 10.98 -30.58 16.65
N VAL A 130 10.28 -30.37 15.54
CA VAL A 130 9.98 -31.43 14.56
C VAL A 130 11.23 -31.92 13.83
N ILE A 131 12.19 -31.06 13.50
CA ILE A 131 13.45 -31.47 12.87
C ILE A 131 14.27 -32.32 13.86
N ASP A 132 14.37 -31.90 15.11
CA ASP A 132 15.09 -32.64 16.14
C ASP A 132 14.42 -34.01 16.40
N GLU A 133 13.09 -34.10 16.42
CA GLU A 133 12.37 -35.38 16.53
C GLU A 133 12.51 -36.29 15.31
N ARG A 134 12.59 -35.73 14.10
CA ARG A 134 12.65 -36.50 12.85
C ARG A 134 14.07 -36.89 12.44
N PHE A 135 15.08 -36.13 12.86
CA PHE A 135 16.46 -36.25 12.37
C PHE A 135 17.52 -36.35 13.48
N GLY A 136 17.18 -36.12 14.76
CA GLY A 136 18.16 -36.03 15.85
C GLY A 136 18.68 -37.35 16.45
N VAL A 137 18.34 -38.53 15.91
CA VAL A 137 18.70 -39.83 16.52
C VAL A 137 19.44 -40.76 15.53
N ARG A 138 20.51 -40.28 14.87
CA ARG A 138 21.32 -41.16 14.00
C ARG A 138 22.84 -41.05 14.09
N ASP A 139 23.39 -40.10 14.84
CA ASP A 139 24.85 -39.91 14.86
C ASP A 139 25.58 -40.55 16.06
N GLU A 140 24.86 -41.15 17.01
CA GLU A 140 25.49 -41.73 18.22
C GLU A 140 25.81 -43.24 18.11
N GLU A 141 25.31 -43.97 17.11
CA GLU A 141 25.51 -45.43 17.02
C GLU A 141 26.66 -45.88 16.11
N GLU A 142 27.29 -45.01 15.32
CA GLU A 142 28.37 -45.41 14.38
C GLU A 142 29.80 -45.32 14.96
N SER A 143 29.95 -44.96 16.24
CA SER A 143 31.28 -44.83 16.89
C SER A 143 31.57 -45.83 18.01
N ARG A 144 30.84 -46.95 18.10
CA ARG A 144 31.10 -47.99 19.12
C ARG A 144 31.36 -49.38 18.54
#